data_AF-A0A5S3PNT2-F1
#
_entry.id   AF-A0A5S3PNT2-F1
#
_cell.length_a   1.000
_cell.length_b   1.000
_cell.length_c   1.000
_cell.angle_alpha   90.00
_cell.angle_beta   90.00
_cell.angle_gamma   90.00
#
_symmetry.space_group_name_H-M   'P 1'
#
loop_
_entity.id
_entity.type
_entity.pdbx_description
1 polymer ?
#
loop_
_entity_poly.entity_id
_entity_poly.type
_entity_poly.pdbx_seq_one_letter_code
_entity_poly.pdbx_strand_id
1 'polypeptide(L)'
;MKKFLFLVLIVGSVRCGMAQIDPELLVNISSATSAEMLNITTETEGSLVFNTDDKRIYEFDGINWLRLEVEGNALVENKTANYQITAIDAGKVFVFDSATDVSLTIPSGLSVGYNISVYQIGDGQVTIRGGSGVTIENRLSRFKTAGKNAGVGLICTASDTFHLTGDLKK
;
A
#
# COMPACT_ATOMS: atom_id res chain seq x y z
N MET A 1 -82.06 10.39 -6.20
CA MET A 1 -81.23 11.44 -6.83
C MET A 1 -79.81 10.91 -6.95
N LYS A 2 -79.27 11.00 -8.17
CA LYS A 2 -77.98 10.48 -8.63
C LYS A 2 -76.81 11.00 -7.78
N LYS A 3 -75.90 10.12 -7.34
CA LYS A 3 -74.50 10.49 -7.12
C LYS A 3 -73.61 9.38 -7.68
N PHE A 4 -73.17 9.65 -8.90
CA PHE A 4 -72.13 8.97 -9.64
C PHE A 4 -70.82 9.18 -8.86
N LEU A 5 -70.11 8.12 -8.47
CA LEU A 5 -68.74 8.26 -8.00
C LEU A 5 -67.86 7.23 -8.73
N PHE A 6 -67.01 7.80 -9.57
CA PHE A 6 -66.02 7.16 -10.43
C PHE A 6 -65.02 6.37 -9.57
N LEU A 7 -64.97 5.05 -9.72
CA LEU A 7 -63.89 4.24 -9.16
C LEU A 7 -62.78 4.17 -10.21
N VAL A 8 -61.76 5.00 -10.06
CA VAL A 8 -60.56 5.00 -10.92
C VAL A 8 -59.65 3.85 -10.51
N LEU A 9 -59.41 2.93 -11.44
CA LEU A 9 -58.48 1.81 -11.30
C LEU A 9 -57.05 2.34 -11.49
N ILE A 10 -56.24 2.39 -10.43
CA ILE A 10 -54.82 2.70 -10.53
C ILE A 10 -54.04 1.38 -10.59
N VAL A 11 -53.57 1.02 -11.79
CA VAL A 11 -52.61 -0.07 -11.99
C VAL A 11 -51.24 0.44 -11.56
N GLY A 12 -50.83 0.09 -10.34
CA GLY A 12 -49.48 0.31 -9.85
C GLY A 12 -48.53 -0.71 -10.48
N SER A 13 -47.60 -0.25 -11.32
CA SER A 13 -46.48 -1.08 -11.78
C SER A 13 -45.50 -1.26 -10.62
N VAL A 14 -45.30 -2.49 -10.17
CA VAL A 14 -44.22 -2.82 -9.23
C VAL A 14 -42.92 -2.82 -10.03
N ARG A 15 -42.18 -1.71 -9.97
CA ARG A 15 -40.76 -1.75 -10.35
C ARG A 15 -40.02 -2.41 -9.19
N CYS A 16 -39.57 -3.64 -9.40
CA CYS A 16 -38.53 -4.25 -8.57
C CYS A 16 -37.24 -3.44 -8.82
N GLY A 17 -36.98 -2.45 -7.97
CA GLY A 17 -35.66 -1.86 -7.88
C GLY A 17 -34.77 -2.91 -7.24
N MET A 18 -33.74 -3.35 -7.96
CA MET A 18 -32.65 -4.08 -7.33
C MET A 18 -32.12 -3.21 -6.18
N ALA A 19 -31.94 -3.77 -4.99
CA ALA A 19 -31.30 -3.06 -3.90
C ALA A 19 -29.85 -2.76 -4.31
N GLN A 20 -29.65 -1.57 -4.85
CA GLN A 20 -28.34 -1.01 -5.12
C GLN A 20 -27.74 -0.66 -3.76
N ILE A 21 -26.53 -1.15 -3.47
CA ILE A 21 -25.78 -0.69 -2.30
C ILE A 21 -25.60 0.82 -2.50
N ASP A 22 -26.20 1.61 -1.61
CA ASP A 22 -26.02 3.04 -1.60
C ASP A 22 -24.50 3.31 -1.42
N PRO A 23 -23.85 4.05 -2.33
CA PRO A 23 -22.42 4.34 -2.22
C PRO A 23 -22.02 5.07 -0.93
N GLU A 24 -22.98 5.59 -0.16
CA GLU A 24 -22.78 6.17 1.18
C GLU A 24 -23.15 5.21 2.33
N LEU A 25 -23.77 4.06 2.03
CA LEU A 25 -24.10 2.98 2.97
C LEU A 25 -23.08 1.84 2.89
N LEU A 26 -21.79 2.19 2.82
CA LEU A 26 -20.75 1.26 3.24
C LEU A 26 -20.84 1.19 4.78
N VAL A 27 -20.58 0.02 5.38
CA VAL A 27 -20.54 -0.12 6.85
C VAL A 27 -19.57 0.92 7.41
N ASN A 28 -20.10 1.93 8.10
CA ASN A 28 -19.30 2.97 8.72
C ASN A 28 -18.84 2.46 10.09
N ILE A 29 -17.53 2.33 10.28
CA ILE A 29 -16.91 2.06 11.57
C ILE A 29 -16.54 3.39 12.23
N SER A 30 -16.61 3.46 13.56
CA SER A 30 -16.26 4.67 14.31
C SER A 30 -14.89 5.17 13.89
N SER A 31 -14.79 6.46 13.56
CA SER A 31 -13.55 7.08 13.14
C SER A 31 -12.99 8.02 14.20
N ALA A 32 -11.67 8.10 14.28
CA ALA A 32 -10.94 8.94 15.22
C ALA A 32 -9.60 9.36 14.62
N THR A 33 -9.03 10.49 15.04
CA THR A 33 -7.61 10.78 14.79
C THR A 33 -6.72 9.84 15.62
N SER A 34 -5.43 9.78 15.31
CA SER A 34 -4.46 8.97 16.06
C SER A 34 -4.42 9.36 17.55
N ALA A 35 -4.52 10.67 17.82
CA ALA A 35 -4.53 11.20 19.18
C ALA A 35 -5.83 10.88 19.92
N GLU A 36 -6.97 10.93 19.24
CA GLU A 36 -8.25 10.55 19.83
C GLU A 36 -8.30 9.06 20.13
N MET A 37 -7.89 8.21 19.17
CA MET A 37 -7.82 6.76 19.32
C MET A 37 -7.00 6.33 20.55
N LEU A 38 -5.80 6.89 20.73
CA LEU A 38 -4.92 6.57 21.87
C LEU A 38 -5.46 7.02 23.24
N ASN A 39 -6.42 7.95 23.24
CA ASN A 39 -7.03 8.50 24.46
C ASN A 39 -8.39 7.88 24.79
N ILE A 40 -8.85 6.91 24.01
CA ILE A 40 -10.04 6.13 24.38
C ILE A 40 -9.60 5.19 25.53
N THR A 41 -10.38 5.14 26.62
CA THR A 41 -10.00 4.44 27.88
C THR A 41 -11.06 3.45 28.38
N THR A 42 -12.06 3.12 27.57
CA THR A 42 -13.22 2.28 27.94
C THR A 42 -13.53 1.19 26.92
N GLU A 43 -12.59 0.84 26.07
CA GLU A 43 -12.78 -0.10 24.97
C GLU A 43 -12.76 -1.53 25.45
N THR A 44 -13.56 -2.35 24.78
CA THR A 44 -13.54 -3.80 24.95
C THR A 44 -12.59 -4.39 23.91
N GLU A 45 -11.87 -5.45 24.28
CA GLU A 45 -11.07 -6.24 23.33
C GLU A 45 -11.91 -6.62 22.09
N GLY A 46 -11.31 -6.46 20.90
CA GLY A 46 -11.98 -6.66 19.60
C GLY A 46 -12.71 -5.42 19.05
N SER A 47 -12.62 -4.27 19.72
CA SER A 47 -13.18 -3.01 19.20
C SER A 47 -12.42 -2.56 17.95
N LEU A 48 -13.15 -2.11 16.92
CA LEU A 48 -12.58 -1.60 15.67
C LEU A 48 -12.73 -0.08 15.57
N VAL A 49 -11.71 0.60 15.07
CA VAL A 49 -11.73 2.05 14.79
C VAL A 49 -11.02 2.35 13.48
N PHE A 50 -11.56 3.29 12.71
CA PHE A 50 -10.89 3.85 11.54
C PHE A 50 -10.08 5.08 11.95
N ASN A 51 -8.76 5.00 11.86
CA ASN A 51 -7.91 6.15 12.10
C ASN A 51 -7.90 7.05 10.86
N THR A 52 -8.33 8.31 11.03
CA THR A 52 -8.48 9.27 9.93
C THR A 52 -7.15 9.86 9.46
N ASP A 53 -6.10 9.82 10.28
CA ASP A 53 -4.79 10.38 9.94
C ASP A 53 -4.03 9.45 8.99
N ASP A 54 -4.04 8.15 9.29
CA ASP A 54 -3.31 7.13 8.52
C ASP A 54 -4.21 6.32 7.56
N LYS A 55 -5.54 6.51 7.67
CA LYS A 55 -6.57 5.88 6.85
C LYS A 55 -6.56 4.36 6.97
N ARG A 56 -6.35 3.83 8.18
CA ARG A 56 -6.32 2.39 8.49
C ARG A 56 -7.32 2.00 9.56
N ILE A 57 -7.64 0.70 9.60
CA ILE A 57 -8.47 0.12 10.67
C ILE A 57 -7.53 -0.41 11.75
N TYR A 58 -7.87 -0.15 13.00
CA TYR A 58 -7.21 -0.70 14.18
C TYR A 58 -8.19 -1.58 14.95
N GLU A 59 -7.68 -2.63 15.58
CA GLU A 59 -8.36 -3.49 16.55
C GLU A 59 -7.74 -3.30 17.94
N PHE A 60 -8.57 -3.17 18.97
CA PHE A 60 -8.10 -3.08 20.35
C PHE A 60 -7.86 -4.48 20.92
N ASP A 61 -6.63 -4.78 21.35
CA ASP A 61 -6.24 -6.10 21.89
C ASP A 61 -6.50 -6.25 23.41
N GLY A 62 -7.19 -5.28 24.02
CA GLY A 62 -7.39 -5.19 25.47
C GLY A 62 -6.36 -4.32 26.19
N ILE A 63 -5.27 -3.93 25.52
CA ILE A 63 -4.18 -3.11 26.07
C ILE A 63 -3.78 -1.99 25.10
N ASN A 64 -3.68 -2.29 23.80
CA ASN A 64 -3.20 -1.42 22.73
C ASN A 64 -4.11 -1.49 21.51
N TRP A 65 -4.04 -0.44 20.70
CA TRP A 65 -4.58 -0.44 19.34
C TRP A 65 -3.60 -1.07 18.37
N LEU A 66 -3.94 -2.25 17.84
CA LEU A 66 -3.18 -2.96 16.82
C LEU A 66 -3.73 -2.62 15.44
N ARG A 67 -2.85 -2.28 14.50
CA ARG A 67 -3.25 -2.03 13.12
C ARG A 67 -3.71 -3.34 12.48
N LEU A 68 -4.92 -3.36 11.92
CA LEU A 68 -5.34 -4.42 11.02
C LEU A 68 -4.65 -4.24 9.68
N GLU A 69 -3.69 -5.11 9.41
CA GLU A 69 -3.14 -5.27 8.07
C GLU A 69 -4.03 -6.23 7.30
N VAL A 70 -4.51 -5.79 6.13
CA VAL A 70 -5.10 -6.73 5.18
C VAL A 70 -3.94 -7.58 4.67
N GLU A 71 -3.84 -8.83 5.12
CA GLU A 71 -2.92 -9.80 4.53
C GLU A 71 -3.25 -9.91 3.05
N GLY A 72 -2.35 -9.39 2.23
CA GLY A 72 -2.37 -9.49 0.79
C GLY A 72 -0.98 -9.87 0.32
N ASN A 73 -0.88 -10.41 -0.89
CA ASN A 73 0.41 -10.52 -1.55
C ASN A 73 1.08 -9.15 -1.62
N ALA A 74 2.41 -9.13 -1.65
CA ALA A 74 3.16 -7.89 -1.84
C ALA A 74 2.64 -7.13 -3.06
N LEU A 75 2.37 -5.83 -2.91
CA LEU A 75 1.91 -4.99 -4.00
C LEU A 75 3.00 -4.91 -5.07
N VAL A 76 2.63 -5.21 -6.32
CA VAL A 76 3.52 -5.10 -7.47
C VAL A 76 3.29 -3.77 -8.18
N GLU A 77 4.33 -2.95 -8.29
CA GLU A 77 4.29 -1.67 -9.00
C GLU A 77 5.22 -1.68 -10.22
N ASN A 78 4.65 -1.39 -11.39
CA ASN A 78 5.43 -1.21 -12.62
C ASN A 78 6.06 0.18 -12.66
N LYS A 79 7.34 0.26 -13.02
CA LYS A 79 8.10 1.50 -13.25
C LYS A 79 8.72 1.45 -14.64
N THR A 80 8.60 2.53 -15.40
CA THR A 80 9.17 2.66 -16.75
C THR A 80 10.28 3.72 -16.83
N ALA A 81 10.52 4.43 -15.72
CA ALA A 81 11.47 5.54 -15.61
C ALA A 81 12.24 5.49 -14.28
N ASN A 82 13.13 6.46 -14.07
CA ASN A 82 13.83 6.64 -12.80
C ASN A 82 12.83 6.76 -11.63
N TYR A 83 13.19 6.20 -10.49
CA TYR A 83 12.34 6.23 -9.30
C TYR A 83 13.17 6.42 -8.04
N GLN A 84 12.63 7.19 -7.09
CA GLN A 84 13.17 7.32 -5.74
C GLN A 84 12.16 6.69 -4.79
N ILE A 85 12.61 5.73 -4.00
CA ILE A 85 11.75 5.05 -3.03
C ILE A 85 11.45 5.97 -1.85
N THR A 86 10.38 5.67 -1.15
CA THR A 86 9.92 6.38 0.04
C THR A 86 9.55 5.39 1.14
N ALA A 87 9.26 5.90 2.34
CA ALA A 87 8.86 5.06 3.48
C ALA A 87 7.58 4.23 3.19
N ILE A 88 6.68 4.74 2.33
CA ILE A 88 5.42 4.04 1.99
C ILE A 88 5.62 2.84 1.04
N ASP A 89 6.83 2.65 0.54
CA ASP A 89 7.15 1.57 -0.39
C ASP A 89 7.67 0.30 0.29
N ALA A 90 7.76 0.30 1.62
CA ALA A 90 8.18 -0.86 2.39
C ALA A 90 7.31 -2.09 2.06
N GLY A 91 7.96 -3.22 1.80
CA GLY A 91 7.31 -4.49 1.47
C GLY A 91 6.82 -4.61 0.01
N LYS A 92 6.95 -3.58 -0.83
CA LYS A 92 6.51 -3.63 -2.23
C LYS A 92 7.50 -4.38 -3.12
N VAL A 93 6.98 -4.83 -4.27
CA VAL A 93 7.75 -5.36 -5.40
C VAL A 93 7.72 -4.35 -6.53
N PHE A 94 8.89 -3.87 -6.95
CA PHE A 94 9.03 -3.02 -8.12
C PHE A 94 9.40 -3.86 -9.35
N VAL A 95 8.64 -3.68 -10.42
CA VAL A 95 8.91 -4.27 -11.73
C VAL A 95 9.31 -3.14 -12.67
N PHE A 96 10.56 -3.15 -13.12
CA PHE A 96 11.06 -2.19 -14.08
C PHE A 96 10.88 -2.72 -15.50
N ASP A 97 9.94 -2.12 -16.22
CA ASP A 97 9.65 -2.40 -17.63
C ASP A 97 10.03 -1.18 -18.48
N SER A 98 11.33 -0.88 -18.52
CA SER A 98 11.87 0.21 -19.34
C SER A 98 12.71 -0.35 -20.48
N ALA A 99 12.63 0.27 -21.66
CA ALA A 99 13.48 -0.08 -22.81
C ALA A 99 14.91 0.50 -22.67
N THR A 100 15.11 1.48 -21.78
CA THR A 100 16.38 2.18 -21.57
C THR A 100 16.83 2.05 -20.11
N ASP A 101 18.13 2.18 -19.86
CA ASP A 101 18.68 2.17 -18.50
C ASP A 101 17.98 3.22 -17.60
N VAL A 102 17.62 2.80 -16.40
CA VAL A 102 16.95 3.59 -15.37
C VAL A 102 17.67 3.47 -14.03
N SER A 103 17.32 4.33 -13.09
CA SER A 103 17.89 4.33 -11.74
C SER A 103 16.82 4.22 -10.67
N LEU A 104 17.15 3.45 -9.62
CA LEU A 104 16.41 3.39 -8.37
C LEU A 104 17.25 4.07 -7.28
N THR A 105 16.72 5.15 -6.71
CA THR A 105 17.42 5.95 -5.70
C THR A 105 16.88 5.63 -4.30
N ILE A 106 17.79 5.35 -3.38
CA ILE A 106 17.50 5.09 -1.96
C ILE A 106 17.76 6.37 -1.17
N PRO A 107 16.74 7.01 -0.56
CA PRO A 107 16.94 8.18 0.29
C PRO A 107 17.44 7.79 1.69
N SER A 108 17.96 8.76 2.43
CA SER A 108 18.22 8.63 3.87
C SER A 108 16.93 8.63 4.69
N GLY A 109 16.99 8.13 5.92
CA GLY A 109 15.89 8.19 6.89
C GLY A 109 14.83 7.09 6.76
N LEU A 110 15.11 6.02 6.01
CA LEU A 110 14.28 4.82 6.03
C LEU A 110 14.55 4.00 7.30
N SER A 111 13.50 3.44 7.91
CA SER A 111 13.61 2.67 9.15
C SER A 111 14.41 1.38 8.97
N VAL A 112 15.09 0.95 10.03
CA VAL A 112 15.70 -0.40 10.08
C VAL A 112 14.60 -1.45 9.86
N GLY A 113 14.89 -2.45 9.04
CA GLY A 113 13.92 -3.46 8.60
C GLY A 113 13.18 -3.11 7.31
N TYR A 114 13.33 -1.90 6.78
CA TYR A 114 12.80 -1.54 5.46
C TYR A 114 13.31 -2.52 4.39
N ASN A 115 12.41 -3.10 3.61
CA ASN A 115 12.74 -4.04 2.55
C ASN A 115 11.90 -3.82 1.29
N ILE A 116 12.50 -4.09 0.13
CA ILE A 116 11.82 -4.11 -1.17
C ILE A 116 12.44 -5.20 -2.06
N SER A 117 11.65 -5.64 -3.04
CA SER A 117 12.12 -6.48 -4.14
C SER A 117 12.05 -5.71 -5.46
N VAL A 118 13.02 -5.93 -6.34
CA VAL A 118 13.16 -5.23 -7.62
C VAL A 118 13.40 -6.27 -8.72
N TYR A 119 12.63 -6.20 -9.80
CA TYR A 119 12.79 -7.07 -10.97
C TYR A 119 12.93 -6.24 -12.24
N GLN A 120 13.98 -6.50 -13.02
CA GLN A 120 14.12 -5.95 -14.36
C GLN A 120 13.37 -6.85 -15.35
N ILE A 121 12.31 -6.38 -15.97
CA ILE A 121 11.60 -7.13 -17.03
C ILE A 121 11.80 -6.46 -18.40
N GLY A 122 12.01 -5.14 -18.41
CA GLY A 122 12.43 -4.40 -19.60
C GLY A 122 13.89 -4.65 -19.97
N ASP A 123 14.27 -4.25 -21.18
CA ASP A 123 15.65 -4.40 -21.67
C ASP A 123 16.62 -3.41 -21.00
N GLY A 124 16.09 -2.29 -20.53
CA GLY A 124 16.80 -1.26 -19.77
C GLY A 124 17.20 -1.73 -18.38
N GLN A 125 18.46 -1.51 -18.02
CA GLN A 125 18.98 -1.98 -16.75
C GLN A 125 18.67 -1.02 -15.60
N VAL A 126 18.42 -1.57 -14.42
CA VAL A 126 18.13 -0.79 -13.22
C VAL A 126 19.42 -0.61 -12.43
N THR A 127 19.86 0.64 -12.31
CA THR A 127 21.01 1.01 -11.47
C THR A 127 20.53 1.47 -10.10
N ILE A 128 20.94 0.77 -9.05
CA ILE A 128 20.62 1.07 -7.67
C ILE A 128 21.65 2.07 -7.13
N ARG A 129 21.19 3.18 -6.54
CA ARG A 129 22.05 4.26 -6.06
C ARG A 129 21.59 4.78 -4.71
N GLY A 130 22.54 5.10 -3.85
CA GLY A 130 22.28 5.77 -2.57
C GLY A 130 22.21 7.28 -2.78
N GLY A 131 21.29 7.94 -2.08
CA GLY A 131 21.31 9.39 -1.90
C GLY A 131 22.45 9.85 -0.99
N SER A 132 22.44 11.12 -0.61
CA SER A 132 23.44 11.67 0.31
C SER A 132 23.38 10.95 1.67
N GLY A 133 24.53 10.50 2.17
CA GLY A 133 24.63 9.83 3.47
C GLY A 133 24.20 8.36 3.49
N VAL A 134 23.73 7.81 2.36
CA VAL A 134 23.29 6.41 2.28
C VAL A 134 24.45 5.51 1.85
N THR A 135 24.63 4.41 2.59
CA THR A 135 25.58 3.35 2.26
C THR A 135 24.84 2.12 1.75
N ILE A 136 25.21 1.65 0.56
CA ILE A 136 24.69 0.40 -0.02
C ILE A 136 25.82 -0.62 -0.07
N GLU A 137 25.68 -1.65 0.75
CA GLU A 137 26.61 -2.76 0.86
C GLU A 137 26.23 -3.88 -0.11
N ASN A 138 27.18 -4.26 -0.96
CA ASN A 138 27.11 -5.47 -1.77
C ASN A 138 28.49 -6.11 -1.81
N ARG A 139 28.60 -7.40 -1.46
CA ARG A 139 29.89 -8.12 -1.35
C ARG A 139 30.78 -8.02 -2.59
N LEU A 140 30.18 -7.94 -3.78
CA LEU A 140 30.90 -7.89 -5.06
C LEU A 140 30.95 -6.48 -5.66
N SER A 141 30.49 -5.47 -4.91
CA SER A 141 30.37 -4.07 -5.33
C SER A 141 29.60 -3.92 -6.65
N ARG A 142 28.47 -4.63 -6.75
CA ARG A 142 27.60 -4.63 -7.93
C ARG A 142 26.30 -3.91 -7.61
N PHE A 143 25.94 -2.94 -8.43
CA PHE A 143 24.82 -2.02 -8.17
C PHE A 143 23.89 -1.87 -9.37
N LYS A 144 24.02 -2.73 -10.37
CA LYS A 144 23.16 -2.74 -11.56
C LYS A 144 22.61 -4.14 -11.76
N THR A 145 21.32 -4.27 -12.11
CA THR A 145 20.73 -5.55 -12.49
C THR A 145 21.52 -6.21 -13.62
N ALA A 146 21.70 -7.53 -13.55
CA ALA A 146 22.54 -8.27 -14.49
C ALA A 146 21.99 -8.27 -15.93
N GLY A 147 20.66 -8.24 -16.08
CA GLY A 147 19.97 -8.22 -17.37
C GLY A 147 18.47 -8.47 -17.21
N LYS A 148 17.81 -8.77 -18.33
CA LYS A 148 16.38 -9.10 -18.34
C LYS A 148 16.07 -10.28 -17.44
N ASN A 149 15.00 -10.16 -16.65
CA ASN A 149 14.56 -11.06 -15.59
C ASN A 149 15.46 -11.15 -14.36
N ALA A 150 16.45 -10.24 -14.20
CA ALA A 150 17.24 -10.17 -12.97
C ALA A 150 16.39 -9.68 -11.79
N GLY A 151 16.46 -10.40 -10.67
CA GLY A 151 15.83 -10.04 -9.41
C GLY A 151 16.85 -9.55 -8.38
N VAL A 152 16.48 -8.51 -7.63
CA VAL A 152 17.32 -7.82 -6.66
C VAL A 152 16.52 -7.54 -5.39
N GLY A 153 17.10 -7.84 -4.24
CA GLY A 153 16.53 -7.54 -2.92
C GLY A 153 17.33 -6.46 -2.21
N LEU A 154 16.63 -5.56 -1.52
CA LEU A 154 17.21 -4.51 -0.69
C LEU A 154 16.66 -4.62 0.73
N ILE A 155 17.53 -4.52 1.74
CA ILE A 155 17.14 -4.46 3.14
C ILE A 155 17.95 -3.42 3.92
N CYS A 156 17.29 -2.60 4.74
CA CYS A 156 17.92 -1.68 5.68
C CYS A 156 18.25 -2.43 6.99
N THR A 157 19.53 -2.47 7.37
CA THR A 157 19.99 -3.23 8.56
C THR A 157 20.49 -2.35 9.70
N ALA A 158 20.85 -1.11 9.39
CA ALA A 158 21.18 -0.05 10.34
C ALA A 158 20.83 1.31 9.72
N SER A 159 20.87 2.40 10.50
CA SER A 159 20.57 3.74 9.99
C SER A 159 21.35 4.03 8.71
N ASP A 160 20.62 4.35 7.64
CA ASP A 160 21.14 4.69 6.32
C ASP A 160 22.08 3.63 5.69
N THR A 161 22.05 2.39 6.20
CA THR A 161 22.91 1.28 5.78
C THR A 161 22.05 0.13 5.23
N PHE A 162 22.19 -0.11 3.93
CA PHE A 162 21.38 -1.07 3.19
C PHE A 162 22.24 -2.19 2.63
N HIS A 163 21.73 -3.41 2.63
CA HIS A 163 22.32 -4.53 1.93
C HIS A 163 21.55 -4.79 0.64
N LEU A 164 22.31 -4.86 -0.45
CA LEU A 164 21.80 -5.20 -1.77
C LEU A 164 22.22 -6.62 -2.13
N THR A 165 21.27 -7.46 -2.55
CA THR A 165 21.50 -8.86 -2.92
C THR A 165 20.76 -9.21 -4.21
N GLY A 166 21.15 -10.30 -4.87
CA GLY A 166 20.48 -10.78 -6.08
C GLY A 166 21.40 -10.84 -7.30
N ASP A 167 20.79 -10.88 -8.48
CA ASP A 167 21.51 -11.02 -9.75
C ASP A 167 21.95 -9.66 -10.28
N LEU A 168 23.19 -9.30 -9.92
CA LEU A 168 23.77 -7.98 -10.17
C LEU A 168 25.05 -8.10 -10.99
N LYS A 169 25.36 -7.03 -11.72
CA LYS A 169 26.63 -6.79 -12.42
C LYS A 169 27.27 -5.46 -12.01
N LYS A 170 28.54 -5.30 -12.39
CA LYS A 170 29.28 -4.03 -12.22
C LYS A 170 28.76 -2.97 -13.19
#